data_AF-A0A3D3EKP0-F1
#
_entry.id   AF-A0A3D3EKP0-F1
#
_cell.length_a   1.000
_cell.length_b   1.000
_cell.length_c   1.000
_cell.angle_alpha   90.00
_cell.angle_beta   90.00
_cell.angle_gamma   90.00
#
_symmetry.space_group_name_H-M   'P 1'
#
loop_
_entity.id
_entity.type
_entity.pdbx_description
1 polymer ?
#
loop_
_entity_poly.entity_id
_entity_poly.type
_entity_poly.pdbx_seq_one_letter_code
_entity_poly.pdbx_strand_id
1 'polypeptide(L)'
;LVIYPAAEIIPDANRIQEGLQKLEEEKKQYVKKLREQFKTEESARIQNIIEEFKENLVEFQGSVAMESYIGYFFDQTVSFFDYFDNEDTLFFLDEPGRLVEKGEAVETEFRESMIGRIEKGYILPGQMDVIFGYKQILSLLSRKNSILMSTMEAKNVPITPKRKYDFTVQSVPSYNNNFEVLVKDLERWKRNKYRVILLSGSRTRAMRLSEDLRDFDLNAFYSEDMDRELQSSEIMVAYGSLRRGFEYPLIKLVIISESDIFTNEKKKKRKKSAYEGKKIQSFTELTPGDYVVHENHGLGIYRGIEKIEVEGVTKDYIK
;
A
#
# COMPACT_ATOMS: atom_id res chain seq x y z
N LEU A 1 -26.51 1.09 16.76
CA LEU A 1 -25.57 0.11 16.21
C LEU A 1 -25.62 0.26 14.69
N VAL A 2 -24.52 0.60 14.03
CA VAL A 2 -24.43 0.61 12.57
C VAL A 2 -23.71 -0.68 12.17
N ILE A 3 -24.36 -1.49 11.34
CA ILE A 3 -23.81 -2.77 10.86
C ILE A 3 -23.45 -2.57 9.40
N TYR A 4 -22.17 -2.76 9.06
CA TYR A 4 -21.68 -2.70 7.70
C TYR A 4 -21.75 -4.08 7.03
N PRO A 5 -21.77 -4.12 5.69
CA PRO A 5 -21.65 -5.37 4.95
C PRO A 5 -20.39 -6.15 5.34
N ALA A 6 -20.48 -7.49 5.38
CA ALA A 6 -19.36 -8.38 5.68
C ALA A 6 -18.48 -8.69 4.44
N ALA A 7 -18.87 -8.19 3.26
CA ALA A 7 -18.17 -8.36 1.99
C ALA A 7 -18.31 -7.09 1.12
N GLU A 8 -17.34 -6.87 0.24
CA GLU A 8 -17.31 -5.70 -0.66
C GLU A 8 -18.27 -5.84 -1.85
N ILE A 9 -18.57 -7.08 -2.28
CA ILE A 9 -19.43 -7.38 -3.43
C ILE A 9 -20.58 -8.28 -2.97
N ILE A 10 -21.79 -7.74 -3.01
CA ILE A 10 -23.02 -8.44 -2.59
C ILE A 10 -24.10 -8.21 -3.65
N PRO A 11 -24.07 -8.94 -4.78
CA PRO A 11 -25.12 -8.86 -5.78
C PRO A 11 -26.39 -9.55 -5.25
N ASP A 12 -27.55 -8.94 -5.51
CA ASP A 12 -28.83 -9.61 -5.28
C ASP A 12 -29.10 -10.68 -6.34
N ALA A 13 -30.14 -11.51 -6.13
CA ALA A 13 -30.46 -12.62 -7.02
C ALA A 13 -30.74 -12.19 -8.47
N ASN A 14 -31.34 -11.01 -8.67
CA ASN A 14 -31.63 -10.50 -10.01
C ASN A 14 -30.32 -10.09 -10.70
N ARG A 15 -29.42 -9.40 -9.98
CA ARG A 15 -28.09 -9.05 -10.50
C ARG A 15 -27.25 -10.27 -10.83
N ILE A 16 -27.30 -11.32 -10.01
CA ILE A 16 -26.63 -12.58 -10.32
C ILE A 16 -27.17 -13.16 -11.63
N GLN A 17 -28.50 -13.24 -11.80
CA GLN A 17 -29.10 -13.76 -13.02
C GLN A 17 -28.73 -12.95 -14.27
N GLU A 18 -28.86 -11.63 -14.20
CA GLU A 18 -28.52 -10.72 -15.31
C GLU A 18 -27.02 -10.77 -15.65
N GLY A 19 -26.16 -10.75 -14.63
CA GLY A 19 -24.71 -10.82 -14.82
C GLY A 19 -24.25 -12.15 -15.42
N LEU A 20 -24.83 -13.26 -14.99
CA LEU A 20 -24.58 -14.58 -15.59
C LEU A 20 -25.04 -14.65 -17.05
N GLN A 21 -26.15 -14.00 -17.40
CA GLN A 21 -26.60 -13.92 -18.79
C GLN A 21 -25.59 -13.14 -19.64
N LYS A 22 -25.17 -11.94 -19.21
CA LYS A 22 -24.17 -11.12 -19.91
C LYS A 22 -22.85 -11.90 -20.09
N LEU A 23 -22.41 -12.57 -19.03
CA LEU A 23 -21.19 -13.40 -19.03
C LEU A 23 -21.28 -14.55 -20.04
N GLU A 24 -22.41 -15.25 -20.07
CA GLU A 24 -22.66 -16.38 -20.98
C GLU A 24 -22.72 -15.94 -22.45
N GLU A 25 -23.32 -14.78 -22.72
CA GLU A 25 -23.38 -14.18 -24.05
C GLU A 25 -21.99 -13.81 -24.57
N GLU A 26 -21.17 -13.13 -23.76
CA GLU A 26 -19.80 -12.79 -24.14
C GLU A 26 -18.94 -14.05 -24.31
N LYS A 27 -19.04 -15.02 -23.39
CA LYS A 27 -18.35 -16.31 -23.51
C LYS A 27 -18.65 -16.99 -24.84
N LYS A 28 -19.92 -17.08 -25.26
CA LYS A 28 -20.32 -17.70 -26.54
C LYS A 28 -19.68 -16.99 -27.73
N GLN A 29 -19.69 -15.67 -27.75
CA GLN A 29 -19.08 -14.89 -28.83
C GLN A 29 -17.57 -15.08 -28.86
N TYR A 30 -16.93 -15.08 -27.69
CA TYR A 30 -15.49 -15.21 -27.56
C TYR A 30 -14.99 -16.62 -27.95
N VAL A 31 -15.65 -17.66 -27.47
CA VAL A 31 -15.40 -19.07 -27.85
C VAL A 31 -15.55 -19.27 -29.35
N LYS A 32 -16.59 -18.69 -29.97
CA LYS A 32 -16.77 -18.75 -31.42
C LYS A 32 -15.57 -18.15 -32.16
N LYS A 33 -15.13 -16.95 -31.77
CA LYS A 33 -13.95 -16.29 -32.36
C LYS A 33 -12.67 -17.11 -32.21
N LEU A 34 -12.44 -17.72 -31.05
CA LEU A 34 -11.27 -18.58 -30.82
C LEU A 34 -11.30 -19.81 -31.74
N ARG A 35 -12.44 -20.47 -31.89
CA ARG A 35 -12.60 -21.63 -32.78
C ARG A 35 -12.39 -21.27 -34.25
N GLU A 36 -12.88 -20.12 -34.70
CA GLU A 36 -12.64 -19.59 -36.05
C GLU A 36 -11.14 -19.33 -36.32
N GLN A 37 -10.36 -19.05 -35.27
CA GLN A 37 -8.91 -18.88 -35.32
C GLN A 37 -8.13 -20.19 -35.07
N PHE A 38 -8.80 -21.35 -35.03
CA PHE A 38 -8.22 -22.66 -34.71
C PHE A 38 -7.56 -22.74 -33.30
N LYS A 39 -7.94 -21.85 -32.37
CA LYS A 39 -7.48 -21.82 -30.97
C LYS A 39 -8.34 -22.71 -30.07
N THR A 40 -8.30 -24.02 -30.33
CA THR A 40 -9.19 -25.00 -29.69
C THR A 40 -8.90 -25.17 -28.20
N GLU A 41 -7.63 -25.13 -27.78
CA GLU A 41 -7.24 -25.30 -26.38
C GLU A 41 -7.69 -24.11 -25.53
N GLU A 42 -7.45 -22.89 -26.01
CA GLU A 42 -7.90 -21.65 -25.38
C GLU A 42 -9.43 -21.59 -25.30
N SER A 43 -10.12 -22.03 -26.35
CA SER A 43 -11.58 -22.14 -26.37
C SER A 43 -12.10 -23.10 -25.29
N ALA A 44 -11.48 -24.26 -25.10
CA ALA A 44 -11.89 -25.21 -24.08
C ALA A 44 -11.57 -24.68 -22.67
N ARG A 45 -10.40 -24.06 -22.51
CA ARG A 45 -9.93 -23.48 -21.25
C ARG A 45 -10.90 -22.41 -20.74
N ILE A 46 -11.22 -21.40 -21.55
CA ILE A 46 -12.13 -20.33 -21.11
C ILE A 46 -13.53 -20.87 -20.82
N GLN A 47 -13.99 -21.86 -21.60
CA GLN A 47 -15.28 -22.48 -21.38
C GLN A 47 -15.34 -23.16 -20.01
N ASN A 48 -14.32 -23.95 -19.66
CA ASN A 48 -14.26 -24.63 -18.36
C ASN A 48 -14.18 -23.63 -17.20
N ILE A 49 -13.35 -22.59 -17.30
CA ILE A 49 -13.21 -21.56 -16.26
C ILE A 49 -14.56 -20.88 -15.97
N ILE A 50 -15.32 -20.52 -17.02
CA ILE A 50 -16.61 -19.85 -16.82
C ILE A 50 -17.69 -20.79 -16.29
N GLU A 51 -17.71 -22.07 -16.69
CA GLU A 51 -18.64 -23.03 -16.07
C GLU A 51 -18.32 -23.28 -14.60
N GLU A 52 -17.03 -23.43 -14.24
CA GLU A 52 -16.61 -23.58 -12.84
C GLU A 52 -16.98 -22.34 -12.00
N PHE A 53 -16.79 -21.13 -12.53
CA PHE A 53 -17.22 -19.91 -11.87
C PHE A 53 -18.74 -19.87 -11.65
N LYS A 54 -19.54 -20.25 -12.67
CA LYS A 54 -21.00 -20.30 -12.58
C LYS A 54 -21.48 -21.29 -11.54
N GLU A 55 -20.93 -22.50 -11.55
CA GLU A 55 -21.25 -23.55 -10.57
C GLU A 55 -20.93 -23.08 -9.14
N ASN A 56 -19.76 -22.46 -8.94
CA ASN A 56 -19.37 -21.88 -7.66
C ASN A 56 -20.30 -20.78 -7.16
N LEU A 57 -20.73 -19.89 -8.04
CA LEU A 57 -21.60 -18.78 -7.68
C LEU A 57 -23.03 -19.24 -7.35
N VAL A 58 -23.57 -20.19 -8.13
CA VAL A 58 -24.97 -20.63 -8.01
C VAL A 58 -25.15 -21.71 -6.94
N GLU A 59 -24.30 -22.73 -6.93
CA GLU A 59 -24.48 -23.92 -6.09
C GLU A 59 -23.84 -23.75 -4.70
N PHE A 60 -22.69 -23.07 -4.64
CA PHE A 60 -21.94 -22.93 -3.39
C PHE A 60 -22.11 -21.56 -2.71
N GLN A 61 -22.91 -20.66 -3.32
CA GLN A 61 -23.04 -19.24 -2.91
C GLN A 61 -21.67 -18.58 -2.69
N GLY A 62 -20.65 -19.05 -3.42
CA GLY A 62 -19.28 -18.61 -3.25
C GLY A 62 -19.11 -17.24 -3.87
N SER A 63 -18.59 -16.29 -3.11
CA SER A 63 -18.19 -14.97 -3.62
C SER A 63 -16.76 -14.93 -4.15
N VAL A 64 -16.08 -16.09 -4.25
CA VAL A 64 -14.67 -16.16 -4.61
C VAL A 64 -14.47 -15.67 -6.05
N ALA A 65 -13.50 -14.75 -6.22
CA ALA A 65 -13.09 -14.18 -7.50
C ALA A 65 -14.15 -13.31 -8.21
N MET A 66 -15.26 -12.95 -7.56
CA MET A 66 -16.27 -12.05 -8.14
C MET A 66 -15.70 -10.68 -8.55
N GLU A 67 -14.60 -10.24 -7.93
CA GLU A 67 -13.92 -8.99 -8.25
C GLU A 67 -13.47 -8.95 -9.72
N SER A 68 -13.04 -10.10 -10.26
CA SER A 68 -12.58 -10.21 -11.65
C SER A 68 -13.73 -10.19 -12.65
N TYR A 69 -14.97 -10.34 -12.19
CA TYR A 69 -16.19 -10.36 -13.01
C TYR A 69 -17.12 -9.20 -12.69
N ILE A 70 -16.69 -8.23 -11.88
CA ILE A 70 -17.58 -7.20 -11.33
C ILE A 70 -18.36 -6.44 -12.40
N GLY A 71 -17.76 -6.17 -13.57
CA GLY A 71 -18.40 -5.47 -14.68
C GLY A 71 -19.58 -6.21 -15.33
N TYR A 72 -19.73 -7.52 -15.10
CA TYR A 72 -20.91 -8.26 -15.56
C TYR A 72 -22.10 -8.07 -14.61
N PHE A 73 -21.83 -7.94 -13.30
CA PHE A 73 -22.85 -7.90 -12.25
C PHE A 73 -23.25 -6.48 -11.84
N PHE A 74 -22.40 -5.49 -12.13
CA PHE A 74 -22.60 -4.10 -11.76
C PHE A 74 -22.33 -3.19 -12.97
N ASP A 75 -23.35 -2.46 -13.42
CA ASP A 75 -23.21 -1.51 -14.55
C ASP A 75 -22.33 -0.30 -14.19
N GLN A 76 -22.20 0.00 -12.89
CA GLN A 76 -21.38 1.08 -12.37
C GLN A 76 -20.56 0.57 -11.19
N THR A 77 -19.24 0.72 -11.30
CA THR A 77 -18.30 0.61 -10.18
C THR A 77 -17.95 2.01 -9.69
N VAL A 78 -17.46 2.10 -8.46
CA VAL A 78 -17.01 3.36 -7.86
C VAL A 78 -15.55 3.26 -7.48
N SER A 79 -14.84 4.37 -7.55
CA SER A 79 -13.47 4.50 -7.09
C SER A 79 -13.44 4.73 -5.57
N PHE A 80 -12.30 4.43 -4.94
CA PHE A 80 -12.01 4.83 -3.57
C PHE A 80 -12.28 6.32 -3.33
N PHE A 81 -11.97 7.18 -4.31
CA PHE A 81 -12.15 8.63 -4.19
C PHE A 81 -13.62 9.09 -4.24
N ASP A 82 -14.55 8.23 -4.65
CA ASP A 82 -15.98 8.55 -4.70
C ASP A 82 -16.64 8.46 -3.32
N TYR A 83 -16.02 7.77 -2.36
CA TYR A 83 -16.51 7.67 -0.98
C TYR A 83 -16.38 8.97 -0.18
N PHE A 84 -15.67 9.95 -0.72
CA PHE A 84 -15.35 11.19 -0.03
C PHE A 84 -15.97 12.38 -0.78
N ASP A 85 -16.69 13.24 -0.05
CA ASP A 85 -17.17 14.50 -0.60
C ASP A 85 -16.08 15.59 -0.59
N ASN A 86 -16.45 16.79 -1.07
CA ASN A 86 -15.58 17.96 -1.06
C ASN A 86 -15.81 18.87 0.17
N GLU A 87 -16.72 18.53 1.08
CA GLU A 87 -17.03 19.39 2.22
C GLU A 87 -16.02 19.13 3.34
N ASP A 88 -15.76 17.85 3.64
CA ASP A 88 -14.94 17.45 4.79
C ASP A 88 -13.63 16.75 4.43
N THR A 89 -13.33 16.59 3.14
CA THR A 89 -12.12 15.88 2.69
C THR A 89 -11.16 16.75 1.89
N LEU A 90 -9.86 16.59 2.18
CA LEU A 90 -8.76 17.21 1.47
C LEU A 90 -7.78 16.14 1.00
N PHE A 91 -7.49 16.10 -0.30
CA PHE A 91 -6.57 15.14 -0.91
C PHE A 91 -5.18 15.73 -1.06
N PHE A 92 -4.18 15.08 -0.47
CA PHE A 92 -2.77 15.46 -0.64
C PHE A 92 -2.13 14.55 -1.69
N LEU A 93 -1.75 15.13 -2.82
CA LEU A 93 -1.03 14.46 -3.91
C LEU A 93 0.45 14.78 -3.75
N ASP A 94 1.19 13.86 -3.15
CA ASP A 94 2.64 13.96 -2.96
C ASP A 94 3.39 13.55 -4.24
N GLU A 95 4.20 14.47 -4.77
CA GLU A 95 4.96 14.31 -6.02
C GLU A 95 4.06 13.82 -7.19
N PRO A 96 3.07 14.62 -7.64
CA PRO A 96 2.10 14.25 -8.67
C PRO A 96 2.71 13.77 -9.99
N GLY A 97 3.90 14.25 -10.37
CA GLY A 97 4.64 13.71 -11.53
C GLY A 97 4.96 12.23 -11.37
N ARG A 98 5.42 11.83 -10.17
CA ARG A 98 5.69 10.42 -9.84
C ARG A 98 4.41 9.60 -9.75
N LEU A 99 3.29 10.20 -9.32
CA LEU A 99 1.99 9.54 -9.34
C LEU A 99 1.53 9.21 -10.76
N VAL A 100 1.74 10.12 -11.72
CA VAL A 100 1.47 9.89 -13.14
C VAL A 100 2.33 8.75 -13.68
N GLU A 101 3.66 8.83 -13.49
CA GLU A 101 4.59 7.79 -13.95
C GLU A 101 4.25 6.41 -13.37
N LYS A 102 3.97 6.35 -12.06
CA LYS A 102 3.63 5.09 -11.39
C LYS A 102 2.27 4.57 -11.86
N GLY A 103 1.28 5.44 -12.01
CA GLY A 103 -0.05 5.08 -12.51
C GLY A 103 0.01 4.52 -13.93
N GLU A 104 0.77 5.16 -14.81
CA GLU A 104 0.98 4.70 -16.19
C GLU A 104 1.68 3.35 -16.25
N ALA A 105 2.74 3.16 -15.46
CA ALA A 105 3.46 1.90 -15.39
C ALA A 105 2.56 0.75 -14.90
N VAL A 106 1.79 0.98 -13.84
CA VAL A 106 0.87 -0.04 -13.28
C VAL A 106 -0.27 -0.36 -14.25
N GLU A 107 -0.87 0.65 -14.90
CA GLU A 107 -1.93 0.42 -15.88
C GLU A 107 -1.40 -0.34 -17.11
N THR A 108 -0.19 -0.04 -17.56
CA THR A 108 0.46 -0.73 -18.69
C THR A 108 0.76 -2.19 -18.34
N GLU A 109 1.40 -2.44 -17.20
CA GLU A 109 1.69 -3.80 -16.71
C GLU A 109 0.40 -4.62 -16.57
N PHE A 110 -0.65 -4.01 -16.00
CA PHE A 110 -1.96 -4.64 -15.89
C PHE A 110 -2.54 -5.00 -17.28
N ARG A 111 -2.55 -4.05 -18.22
CA ARG A 111 -3.07 -4.29 -19.58
C ARG A 111 -2.30 -5.39 -20.30
N GLU A 112 -0.97 -5.36 -20.26
CA GLU A 112 -0.13 -6.40 -20.89
C GLU A 112 -0.40 -7.78 -20.28
N SER A 113 -0.52 -7.86 -18.96
CA SER A 113 -0.89 -9.10 -18.26
C SER A 113 -2.27 -9.61 -18.69
N MET A 114 -3.26 -8.73 -18.76
CA MET A 114 -4.63 -9.07 -19.16
C MET A 114 -4.72 -9.49 -20.63
N ILE A 115 -4.03 -8.79 -21.53
CA ILE A 115 -3.96 -9.18 -22.96
C ILE A 115 -3.38 -10.59 -23.09
N GLY A 116 -2.27 -10.89 -22.41
CA GLY A 116 -1.68 -12.24 -22.45
C GLY A 116 -2.61 -13.33 -21.89
N ARG A 117 -3.44 -13.00 -20.90
CA ARG A 117 -4.46 -13.93 -20.37
C ARG A 117 -5.63 -14.12 -21.33
N ILE A 118 -6.07 -13.06 -22.00
CA ILE A 118 -7.09 -13.13 -23.06
C ILE A 118 -6.55 -14.00 -24.19
N GLU A 119 -5.37 -13.72 -24.72
CA GLU A 119 -4.81 -14.49 -25.85
C GLU A 119 -4.70 -15.98 -25.57
N LYS A 120 -4.44 -16.35 -24.32
CA LYS A 120 -4.39 -17.73 -23.82
C LYS A 120 -5.74 -18.25 -23.32
N GLY A 121 -6.86 -17.55 -23.48
CA GLY A 121 -8.18 -18.02 -23.05
C GLY A 121 -8.33 -18.28 -21.55
N TYR A 122 -7.67 -17.49 -20.70
CA TYR A 122 -7.85 -17.55 -19.24
C TYR A 122 -8.94 -16.60 -18.72
N ILE A 123 -9.23 -15.52 -19.46
CA ILE A 123 -10.24 -14.52 -19.10
C ILE A 123 -11.02 -14.09 -20.34
N LEU A 124 -12.19 -13.50 -20.12
CA LEU A 124 -12.99 -12.86 -21.15
C LEU A 124 -12.56 -11.39 -21.40
N PRO A 125 -12.76 -10.85 -22.61
CA PRO A 125 -12.43 -9.45 -22.92
C PRO A 125 -13.06 -8.41 -21.99
N GLY A 126 -14.32 -8.60 -21.58
CA GLY A 126 -15.04 -7.70 -20.66
C GLY A 126 -14.41 -7.59 -19.27
N GLN A 127 -13.47 -8.48 -18.92
CA GLN A 127 -12.71 -8.40 -17.68
C GLN A 127 -11.56 -7.39 -17.74
N MET A 128 -11.29 -6.73 -18.88
CA MET A 128 -10.23 -5.71 -19.00
C MET A 128 -10.53 -4.43 -18.23
N ASP A 129 -11.81 -4.10 -18.04
CA ASP A 129 -12.25 -2.80 -17.50
C ASP A 129 -12.55 -2.85 -15.99
N VAL A 130 -11.89 -3.76 -15.25
CA VAL A 130 -12.09 -3.94 -13.81
C VAL A 130 -11.35 -2.92 -12.93
N ILE A 131 -10.39 -2.18 -13.49
CA ILE A 131 -9.66 -1.12 -12.77
C ILE A 131 -9.94 0.26 -13.36
N PHE A 132 -9.92 1.27 -12.49
CA PHE A 132 -9.92 2.67 -12.93
C PHE A 132 -8.52 3.05 -13.43
N GLY A 133 -8.44 3.51 -14.67
CA GLY A 133 -7.18 3.98 -15.25
C GLY A 133 -6.65 5.23 -14.56
N TYR A 134 -5.33 5.44 -14.60
CA TYR A 134 -4.67 6.54 -13.89
C TYR A 134 -5.20 7.91 -14.34
N LYS A 135 -5.50 8.08 -15.64
CA LYS A 135 -6.10 9.32 -16.18
C LYS A 135 -7.50 9.57 -15.62
N GLN A 136 -8.27 8.50 -15.42
CA GLN A 136 -9.61 8.57 -14.85
C GLN A 136 -9.53 9.01 -13.39
N ILE A 137 -8.61 8.41 -12.61
CA ILE A 137 -8.34 8.79 -11.22
C ILE A 137 -7.87 10.24 -11.11
N LEU A 138 -6.94 10.69 -11.96
CA LEU A 138 -6.47 12.07 -11.94
C LEU A 138 -7.57 13.06 -12.34
N SER A 139 -8.44 12.68 -13.28
CA SER A 139 -9.63 13.47 -13.64
C SER A 139 -10.60 13.59 -12.46
N LEU A 140 -10.86 12.50 -11.73
CA LEU A 140 -11.66 12.54 -10.50
C LEU A 140 -11.04 13.47 -9.46
N LEU A 141 -9.74 13.31 -9.15
CA LEU A 141 -9.01 14.12 -8.19
C LEU A 141 -8.92 15.60 -8.58
N SER A 142 -8.93 15.92 -9.88
CA SER A 142 -8.94 17.32 -10.37
C SER A 142 -10.22 18.08 -9.97
N ARG A 143 -11.31 17.34 -9.71
CA ARG A 143 -12.61 17.88 -9.28
C ARG A 143 -12.76 17.87 -7.75
N LYS A 144 -11.82 17.26 -7.04
CA LYS A 144 -11.80 17.23 -5.57
C LYS A 144 -11.00 18.40 -5.00
N ASN A 145 -11.18 18.67 -3.72
CA ASN A 145 -10.29 19.57 -2.98
C ASN A 145 -8.92 18.89 -2.84
N SER A 146 -7.98 19.31 -3.68
CA SER A 146 -6.67 18.66 -3.81
C SER A 146 -5.53 19.65 -3.59
N ILE A 147 -4.55 19.27 -2.79
CA ILE A 147 -3.26 19.94 -2.62
C ILE A 147 -2.20 19.11 -3.34
N LEU A 148 -1.52 19.73 -4.28
CA LEU A 148 -0.40 19.14 -4.99
C LEU A 148 0.88 19.59 -4.30
N MET A 149 1.67 18.64 -3.81
CA MET A 149 2.96 18.90 -3.18
C MET A 149 4.06 18.38 -4.08
N SER A 150 5.10 19.18 -4.31
CA SER A 150 6.25 18.76 -5.10
C SER A 150 7.48 19.53 -4.64
N THR A 151 8.61 18.85 -4.57
CA THR A 151 9.92 19.46 -4.30
C THR A 151 10.42 20.28 -5.50
N MET A 152 10.01 19.89 -6.71
CA MET A 152 10.23 20.60 -7.96
C MET A 152 8.95 20.57 -8.79
N GLU A 153 8.71 21.61 -9.59
CA GLU A 153 7.54 21.64 -10.46
C GLU A 153 7.58 20.50 -11.48
N ALA A 154 6.65 19.56 -11.34
CA ALA A 154 6.52 18.44 -12.25
C ALA A 154 5.97 18.91 -13.60
N LYS A 155 6.64 18.49 -14.68
CA LYS A 155 6.10 18.63 -16.03
C LYS A 155 5.05 17.55 -16.27
N ASN A 156 4.03 17.84 -17.08
CA ASN A 156 3.02 16.87 -17.55
C ASN A 156 2.05 16.30 -16.50
N VAL A 157 1.79 17.02 -15.41
CA VAL A 157 0.70 16.65 -14.48
C VAL A 157 -0.65 17.11 -15.08
N PRO A 158 -1.63 16.21 -15.28
CA PRO A 158 -2.93 16.55 -15.88
C PRO A 158 -3.90 17.23 -14.89
N ILE A 159 -3.38 17.92 -13.89
CA ILE A 159 -4.14 18.69 -12.89
C ILE A 159 -3.49 20.07 -12.80
N THR A 160 -4.24 21.11 -13.16
CA THR A 160 -3.76 22.50 -13.09
C THR A 160 -4.13 23.11 -11.73
N PRO A 161 -3.16 23.52 -10.91
CA PRO A 161 -3.45 24.14 -9.62
C PRO A 161 -4.07 25.53 -9.81
N LYS A 162 -5.12 25.83 -9.03
CA LYS A 162 -5.78 27.17 -9.03
C LYS A 162 -4.93 28.24 -8.36
N ARG A 163 -4.10 27.84 -7.40
CA ARG A 163 -3.16 28.69 -6.67
C ARG A 163 -1.85 27.94 -6.49
N LYS A 164 -0.75 28.67 -6.52
CA LYS A 164 0.60 28.14 -6.29
C LYS A 164 1.23 28.90 -5.13
N TYR A 165 1.90 28.16 -4.27
CA TYR A 165 2.63 28.69 -3.12
C TYR A 165 3.97 28.00 -3.06
N ASP A 166 5.03 28.81 -2.97
CA ASP A 166 6.39 28.31 -2.90
C ASP A 166 6.92 28.46 -1.48
N PHE A 167 7.53 27.39 -0.97
CA PHE A 167 8.17 27.36 0.34
C PHE A 167 9.63 26.99 0.16
N THR A 168 10.53 27.84 0.67
CA THR A 168 11.94 27.48 0.75
C THR A 168 12.18 26.72 2.04
N VAL A 169 12.40 25.42 1.93
CA VAL A 169 12.74 24.51 3.05
C VAL A 169 14.00 23.74 2.66
N GLN A 170 14.95 23.60 3.59
CA GLN A 170 16.22 22.94 3.36
C GLN A 170 16.37 21.75 4.32
N SER A 171 16.84 20.60 3.83
CA SER A 171 17.15 19.48 4.72
C SER A 171 18.33 19.83 5.63
N VAL A 172 18.24 19.48 6.91
CA VAL A 172 19.39 19.55 7.83
C VAL A 172 20.40 18.46 7.43
N PRO A 173 21.71 18.77 7.37
CA PRO A 173 22.74 17.77 7.07
C PRO A 173 22.87 16.76 8.21
N SER A 174 23.38 15.57 7.90
CA SER A 174 23.72 14.58 8.92
C SER A 174 25.01 14.99 9.65
N TYR A 175 24.94 15.07 10.98
CA TYR A 175 26.08 15.35 11.85
C TYR A 175 26.95 14.11 12.10
N ASN A 176 26.43 12.90 11.87
CA ASN A 176 27.19 11.63 12.00
C ASN A 176 27.94 11.49 13.34
N ASN A 177 27.26 11.77 14.46
CA ASN A 177 27.82 11.82 15.81
C ASN A 177 28.85 12.96 16.06
N ASN A 178 29.06 13.88 15.12
CA ASN A 178 29.91 15.04 15.33
C ASN A 178 29.15 16.15 16.07
N PHE A 179 29.22 16.10 17.41
CA PHE A 179 28.51 17.03 18.28
C PHE A 179 29.06 18.47 18.19
N GLU A 180 30.36 18.64 17.94
CA GLU A 180 30.96 19.97 17.79
C GLU A 180 30.38 20.75 16.59
N VAL A 181 30.12 20.06 15.48
CA VAL A 181 29.49 20.68 14.29
C VAL A 181 28.04 21.04 14.58
N LEU A 182 27.30 20.18 15.31
CA LEU A 182 25.94 20.48 15.76
C LEU A 182 25.91 21.74 16.62
N VAL A 183 26.77 21.83 17.64
CA VAL A 183 26.85 22.99 18.55
C VAL A 183 27.12 24.27 17.76
N LYS A 184 28.08 24.26 16.82
CA LYS A 184 28.38 25.42 15.96
C LYS A 184 27.17 25.88 15.14
N ASP A 185 26.40 24.94 14.59
CA ASP A 185 25.18 25.28 13.84
C ASP A 185 24.07 25.79 14.75
N LEU A 186 23.87 25.20 15.93
CA LEU A 186 22.93 25.67 16.96
C LEU A 186 23.24 27.10 17.40
N GLU A 187 24.51 27.42 17.65
CA GLU A 187 24.94 28.79 17.93
C GLU A 187 24.65 29.74 16.77
N ARG A 188 24.93 29.31 15.53
CA ARG A 188 24.65 30.11 14.32
C ARG A 188 23.16 30.42 14.21
N TRP A 189 22.29 29.43 14.36
CA TRP A 189 20.85 29.60 14.34
C TRP A 189 20.36 30.49 15.49
N LYS A 190 20.87 30.29 16.71
CA LYS A 190 20.58 31.15 17.87
C LYS A 190 20.94 32.62 17.59
N ARG A 191 22.15 32.89 17.06
CA ARG A 191 22.60 34.25 16.67
C ARG A 191 21.71 34.86 15.60
N ASN A 192 21.26 34.06 14.64
CA ASN A 192 20.38 34.48 13.55
C ASN A 192 18.89 34.56 13.93
N LYS A 193 18.57 34.42 15.23
CA LYS A 193 17.22 34.54 15.80
C LYS A 193 16.26 33.42 15.39
N TYR A 194 16.82 32.25 15.06
CA TYR A 194 16.03 31.05 14.77
C TYR A 194 15.50 30.40 16.04
N ARG A 195 14.39 29.71 15.87
CA ARG A 195 13.77 28.79 16.81
C ARG A 195 14.22 27.38 16.45
N VAL A 196 14.76 26.63 17.38
CA VAL A 196 15.29 25.29 17.11
C VAL A 196 14.57 24.24 17.96
N ILE A 197 14.13 23.16 17.32
CA ILE A 197 13.53 22.00 17.98
C ILE A 197 14.37 20.76 17.66
N LEU A 198 14.93 20.11 18.67
CA LEU A 198 15.60 18.82 18.53
C LEU A 198 14.66 17.71 19.01
N LEU A 199 14.35 16.76 18.14
CA LEU A 199 13.46 15.63 18.44
C LEU A 199 14.27 14.38 18.77
N SER A 200 14.02 13.80 19.94
CA SER A 200 14.60 12.50 20.33
C SER A 200 13.53 11.44 20.52
N GLY A 201 13.84 10.22 20.09
CA GLY A 201 12.92 9.08 20.10
C GLY A 201 12.64 8.49 21.48
N SER A 202 13.21 9.04 22.57
CA SER A 202 12.76 8.74 23.93
C SER A 202 12.90 9.94 24.85
N ARG A 203 11.98 10.07 25.82
CA ARG A 203 11.99 11.16 26.81
C ARG A 203 13.32 11.28 27.56
N THR A 204 13.86 10.15 28.03
CA THR A 204 15.15 10.13 28.75
C THR A 204 16.31 10.61 27.88
N ARG A 205 16.32 10.28 26.57
CA ARG A 205 17.37 10.74 25.66
C ARG A 205 17.18 12.22 25.28
N ALA A 206 15.95 12.67 25.15
CA ALA A 206 15.63 14.09 24.97
C ALA A 206 16.12 14.94 26.17
N MET A 207 15.83 14.50 27.40
CA MET A 207 16.30 15.17 28.63
C MET A 207 17.83 15.24 28.67
N ARG A 208 18.51 14.10 28.48
CA ARG A 208 19.98 14.05 28.44
C ARG A 208 20.57 14.94 27.36
N LEU A 209 20.02 14.91 26.14
CA LEU A 209 20.48 15.79 25.05
C LEU A 209 20.33 17.28 25.42
N SER A 210 19.28 17.67 26.16
CA SER A 210 19.14 19.04 26.63
C SER A 210 20.17 19.41 27.72
N GLU A 211 20.55 18.46 28.57
CA GLU A 211 21.62 18.62 29.56
C GLU A 211 22.99 18.72 28.87
N ASP A 212 23.30 17.79 27.96
CA ASP A 212 24.53 17.76 27.18
C ASP A 212 24.74 19.08 26.43
N LEU A 213 23.69 19.66 25.84
CA LEU A 213 23.77 20.95 25.15
C LEU A 213 24.07 22.13 26.10
N ARG A 214 23.60 22.08 27.35
CA ARG A 214 23.89 23.13 28.35
C ARG A 214 25.35 23.16 28.74
N ASP A 215 26.03 22.02 28.73
CA ASP A 215 27.48 21.93 28.98
C ASP A 215 28.31 22.67 27.90
N PHE A 216 27.70 22.98 26.74
CA PHE A 216 28.27 23.80 25.67
C PHE A 216 27.72 25.25 25.64
N ASP A 217 27.25 25.78 26.78
CA ASP A 217 26.69 27.14 26.91
C ASP A 217 25.46 27.42 26.00
N LEU A 218 24.81 26.37 25.49
CA LEU A 218 23.53 26.48 24.82
C LEU A 218 22.41 26.30 25.84
N ASN A 219 21.61 27.36 26.04
CA ASN A 219 20.40 27.35 26.88
C ASN A 219 19.27 26.48 26.28
N ALA A 220 19.55 25.21 26.05
CA ALA A 220 18.58 24.23 25.62
C ALA A 220 17.70 23.80 26.80
N PHE A 221 16.45 23.48 26.55
CA PHE A 221 15.56 22.95 27.57
C PHE A 221 14.67 21.85 27.01
N TYR A 222 14.33 20.89 27.87
CA TYR A 222 13.37 19.85 27.55
C TYR A 222 11.94 20.35 27.78
N SER A 223 11.02 20.04 26.85
CA SER A 223 9.58 20.27 27.00
C SER A 223 8.78 19.10 26.44
N GLU A 224 7.65 18.78 27.09
CA GLU A 224 6.62 17.88 26.55
C GLU A 224 5.43 18.64 25.95
N ASP A 225 5.35 19.95 26.20
CA ASP A 225 4.31 20.81 25.64
C ASP A 225 4.71 21.22 24.22
N MET A 226 4.04 20.60 23.23
CA MET A 226 4.23 20.87 21.81
C MET A 226 3.38 22.04 21.30
N ASP A 227 2.40 22.50 22.08
CA ASP A 227 1.56 23.65 21.76
C ASP A 227 2.21 24.98 22.19
N ARG A 228 3.25 24.91 23.03
CA ARG A 228 4.05 26.06 23.44
C ARG A 228 4.66 26.78 22.24
N GLU A 229 4.39 28.08 22.14
CA GLU A 229 5.04 28.94 21.16
C GLU A 229 6.51 29.18 21.54
N LEU A 230 7.41 28.62 20.73
CA LEU A 230 8.85 28.79 20.89
C LEU A 230 9.26 30.24 20.54
N GLN A 231 10.03 30.89 21.42
CA GLN A 231 10.49 32.26 21.26
C GLN A 231 11.78 32.32 20.43
N SER A 232 12.07 33.49 19.88
CA SER A 232 13.28 33.70 19.07
C SER A 232 14.55 33.32 19.84
N SER A 233 15.50 32.64 19.17
CA SER A 233 16.76 32.16 19.75
C SER A 233 16.61 31.05 20.81
N GLU A 234 15.42 30.50 21.03
CA GLU A 234 15.22 29.34 21.90
C GLU A 234 15.59 28.02 21.20
N ILE A 235 16.17 27.11 21.99
CA ILE A 235 16.50 25.74 21.60
C ILE A 235 15.70 24.81 22.51
N MET A 236 14.71 24.15 21.94
CA MET A 236 13.89 23.16 22.65
C MET A 236 14.32 21.76 22.26
N VAL A 237 14.37 20.86 23.22
CA VAL A 237 14.48 19.42 22.99
C VAL A 237 13.17 18.77 23.40
N ALA A 238 12.60 17.93 22.54
CA ALA A 238 11.32 17.30 22.79
C ALA A 238 11.35 15.81 22.43
N TYR A 239 10.44 15.05 23.05
CA TYR A 239 10.18 13.68 22.65
C TYR A 239 9.40 13.67 21.34
N GLY A 240 9.93 12.99 20.33
CA GLY A 240 9.29 12.86 19.02
C GLY A 240 10.19 12.16 18.02
N SER A 241 9.65 11.87 16.85
CA SER A 241 10.43 11.27 15.77
C SER A 241 10.07 11.87 14.43
N LEU A 242 11.10 12.27 13.70
CA LEU A 242 11.04 12.68 12.31
C LEU A 242 12.11 11.89 11.55
N ARG A 243 11.88 11.61 10.26
CA ARG A 243 12.85 10.87 9.44
C ARG A 243 14.11 11.69 9.14
N ARG A 244 13.93 12.99 8.89
CA ARG A 244 14.97 13.98 8.59
C ARG A 244 14.50 15.35 9.05
N GLY A 245 15.40 16.08 9.68
CA GLY A 245 15.21 17.47 10.06
C GLY A 245 15.25 18.41 8.86
N PHE A 246 14.72 19.61 9.06
CA PHE A 246 14.68 20.65 8.05
C PHE A 246 14.79 22.04 8.68
N GLU A 247 15.32 22.98 7.90
CA GLU A 247 15.31 24.41 8.15
C GLU A 247 14.23 25.06 7.28
N TYR A 248 13.43 25.93 7.90
CA TYR A 248 12.46 26.79 7.23
C TYR A 248 12.82 28.27 7.47
N PRO A 249 13.64 28.89 6.59
CA PRO A 249 14.19 30.23 6.80
C PRO A 249 13.12 31.32 6.91
N LEU A 250 12.02 31.22 6.15
CA LEU A 250 10.97 32.25 6.11
C LEU A 250 10.36 32.53 7.49
N ILE A 251 10.22 31.49 8.31
CA ILE A 251 9.69 31.58 9.68
C ILE A 251 10.78 31.40 10.75
N LYS A 252 12.05 31.36 10.32
CA LYS A 252 13.23 31.13 11.16
C LYS A 252 13.06 29.93 12.10
N LEU A 253 12.66 28.79 11.56
CA LEU A 253 12.47 27.54 12.33
C LEU A 253 13.46 26.48 11.83
N VAL A 254 14.06 25.74 12.74
CA VAL A 254 14.85 24.55 12.44
C VAL A 254 14.32 23.40 13.28
N ILE A 255 14.05 22.26 12.65
CA ILE A 255 13.72 21.01 13.33
C ILE A 255 14.84 20.03 13.02
N ILE A 256 15.46 19.45 14.04
CA ILE A 256 16.52 18.46 13.92
C ILE A 256 16.00 17.14 14.47
N SER A 257 16.14 16.05 13.71
CA SER A 257 15.80 14.71 14.18
C SER A 257 16.99 14.06 14.86
N GLU A 258 16.73 13.11 15.77
CA GLU A 258 17.77 12.26 16.35
C GLU A 258 18.64 11.57 15.28
N SER A 259 18.06 11.18 14.15
CA SER A 259 18.76 10.54 13.03
C SER A 259 19.63 11.48 12.18
N ASP A 260 19.53 12.79 12.41
CA ASP A 260 20.48 13.76 11.84
C ASP A 260 21.67 13.93 12.77
N ILE A 261 21.46 13.90 14.08
CA ILE A 261 22.53 14.03 15.08
C ILE A 261 23.38 12.76 15.13
N PHE A 262 22.71 11.62 15.28
CA PHE A 262 23.35 10.34 15.52
C PHE A 262 23.32 9.49 14.25
N THR A 263 24.41 8.78 14.00
CA THR A 263 24.42 7.77 12.94
C THR A 263 23.38 6.71 13.29
N ASN A 264 22.51 6.38 12.34
CA ASN A 264 21.57 5.28 12.50
C ASN A 264 22.34 3.97 12.74
N GLU A 265 22.55 3.57 14.00
CA GLU A 265 22.72 2.16 14.29
C GLU A 265 21.48 1.48 13.72
N LYS A 266 21.67 0.49 12.82
CA LYS A 266 20.57 -0.30 12.27
C LYS A 266 19.69 -0.71 13.44
N LYS A 267 18.49 -0.12 13.58
CA LYS A 267 17.51 -0.54 14.59
C LYS A 267 17.39 -2.04 14.42
N LYS A 268 17.94 -2.83 15.36
CA LYS A 268 17.76 -4.28 15.38
C LYS A 268 16.25 -4.46 15.34
N LYS A 269 15.71 -4.94 14.21
CA LYS A 269 14.28 -5.25 14.11
C LYS A 269 13.98 -6.09 15.34
N ARG A 270 13.14 -5.59 16.25
CA ARG A 270 12.59 -6.43 17.30
C ARG A 270 12.01 -7.62 16.57
N LYS A 271 12.62 -8.80 16.73
CA LYS A 271 12.04 -10.04 16.22
C LYS A 271 10.67 -10.11 16.87
N LYS A 272 9.62 -9.82 16.11
CA LYS A 272 8.28 -10.24 16.51
C LYS A 272 8.41 -11.75 16.65
N SER A 273 8.12 -12.29 17.84
CA SER A 273 7.93 -13.73 17.96
C SER A 273 6.73 -14.05 17.06
N ALA A 274 7.01 -14.52 15.85
CA ALA A 274 5.98 -15.16 15.07
C ALA A 274 5.50 -16.33 15.92
N TYR A 275 4.20 -16.44 16.12
CA TYR A 275 3.60 -17.67 16.58
C TYR A 275 3.84 -18.68 15.46
N GLU A 276 4.98 -19.38 15.52
CA GLU A 276 5.21 -20.55 14.69
C GLU A 276 4.24 -21.61 15.21
N GLY A 277 3.22 -21.92 14.42
CA GLY A 277 2.37 -23.08 14.69
C GLY A 277 3.24 -24.31 14.93
N LYS A 278 2.74 -25.25 15.74
CA LYS A 278 3.51 -26.44 16.15
C LYS A 278 3.96 -27.21 14.90
N LYS A 279 5.27 -27.23 14.62
CA LYS A 279 5.83 -28.01 13.51
C LYS A 279 5.49 -29.48 13.74
N ILE A 280 4.83 -30.13 12.78
CA ILE A 280 4.45 -31.55 12.87
C ILE A 280 5.75 -32.36 12.92
N GLN A 281 6.00 -33.04 14.04
CA GLN A 281 7.23 -33.83 14.24
C GLN A 281 7.05 -35.29 13.79
N SER A 282 5.80 -35.76 13.72
CA SER A 282 5.45 -37.11 13.30
C SER A 282 4.13 -37.13 12.53
N PHE A 283 4.06 -37.93 11.46
CA PHE A 283 2.85 -38.07 10.63
C PHE A 283 1.68 -38.75 11.36
N THR A 284 1.94 -39.43 12.48
CA THR A 284 0.91 -40.00 13.36
C THR A 284 0.15 -38.97 14.19
N GLU A 285 0.58 -37.71 14.21
CA GLU A 285 -0.12 -36.61 14.91
C GLU A 285 -1.23 -35.98 14.06
N LEU A 286 -1.36 -36.37 12.79
CA LEU A 286 -2.34 -35.81 11.86
C LEU A 286 -3.59 -36.68 11.76
N THR A 287 -4.74 -36.03 11.89
CA THR A 287 -6.05 -36.64 11.65
C THR A 287 -6.64 -36.14 10.32
N PRO A 288 -7.27 -37.03 9.51
CA PRO A 288 -7.92 -36.58 8.28
C PRO A 288 -8.92 -35.45 8.57
N GLY A 289 -8.75 -34.31 7.89
CA GLY A 289 -9.50 -33.07 8.15
C GLY A 289 -8.68 -31.94 8.77
N ASP A 290 -7.48 -32.22 9.30
CA ASP A 290 -6.61 -31.17 9.84
C ASP A 290 -6.11 -30.21 8.76
N TYR A 291 -6.09 -28.91 9.08
CA TYR A 291 -5.50 -27.89 8.23
C TYR A 291 -3.98 -27.90 8.36
N VAL A 292 -3.28 -28.10 7.24
CA VAL A 292 -1.82 -28.18 7.17
C VAL A 292 -1.28 -27.12 6.22
N VAL A 293 -0.16 -26.50 6.56
CA VAL A 293 0.49 -25.52 5.68
C VAL A 293 1.74 -26.15 5.08
N HIS A 294 1.77 -26.29 3.76
CA HIS A 294 2.95 -26.73 3.04
C HIS A 294 3.78 -25.52 2.61
N GLU A 295 5.09 -25.53 2.87
CA GLU A 295 5.99 -24.40 2.60
C GLU A 295 5.92 -23.91 1.14
N ASN A 296 5.72 -24.83 0.18
CA ASN A 296 5.63 -24.50 -1.24
C ASN A 296 4.19 -24.33 -1.79
N HIS A 297 3.15 -24.79 -1.07
CA HIS A 297 1.79 -24.92 -1.63
C HIS A 297 0.70 -24.23 -0.81
N GLY A 298 1.01 -23.70 0.39
CA GLY A 298 0.05 -22.97 1.22
C GLY A 298 -0.84 -23.88 2.08
N LEU A 299 -2.01 -23.38 2.46
CA LEU A 299 -2.96 -24.07 3.35
C LEU A 299 -3.69 -25.19 2.59
N GLY A 300 -3.63 -26.42 3.10
CA GLY A 300 -4.34 -27.60 2.59
C GLY A 300 -5.01 -28.37 3.72
N ILE A 301 -5.78 -29.41 3.37
CA ILE A 301 -6.46 -30.29 4.33
C ILE A 301 -5.82 -31.67 4.21
N TYR A 302 -5.30 -32.22 5.30
CA TYR A 302 -4.73 -33.56 5.33
C TYR A 302 -5.82 -34.61 5.08
N ARG A 303 -5.64 -35.48 4.08
CA ARG A 303 -6.59 -36.53 3.69
C ARG A 303 -6.09 -37.95 3.96
N GLY A 304 -4.90 -38.10 4.56
CA GLY A 304 -4.32 -39.39 4.94
C GLY A 304 -3.01 -39.71 4.22
N ILE A 305 -2.55 -40.96 4.36
CA ILE A 305 -1.38 -41.50 3.67
C ILE A 305 -1.83 -42.52 2.64
N GLU A 306 -1.39 -42.36 1.40
CA GLU A 306 -1.65 -43.26 0.28
C GLU A 306 -0.36 -43.99 -0.11
N LYS A 307 -0.45 -45.31 -0.24
CA LYS A 307 0.65 -46.15 -0.74
C LYS A 307 0.63 -46.14 -2.25
N ILE A 308 1.69 -45.61 -2.85
CA ILE A 308 1.87 -45.61 -4.31
C ILE A 308 3.05 -46.52 -4.63
N GLU A 309 2.81 -47.50 -5.51
CA GLU A 309 3.85 -48.38 -6.03
C GLU A 309 4.32 -47.84 -7.39
N VAL A 310 5.62 -47.56 -7.50
CA VAL A 310 6.24 -47.12 -8.74
C VAL A 310 7.45 -48.01 -8.99
N GLU A 311 7.48 -48.68 -10.14
CA GLU A 311 8.57 -49.57 -10.56
C GLU A 311 8.95 -50.64 -9.52
N GLY A 312 7.94 -51.23 -8.85
CA GLY A 312 8.13 -52.30 -7.86
C GLY A 312 8.61 -51.83 -6.48
N VAL A 313 8.69 -50.52 -6.25
CA VAL A 313 8.99 -49.93 -4.94
C VAL A 313 7.76 -49.20 -4.41
N THR A 314 7.21 -49.71 -3.31
CA THR A 314 6.09 -49.07 -2.61
C THR A 314 6.61 -47.91 -1.74
N LYS A 315 6.05 -46.71 -1.92
CA LYS A 315 6.30 -45.54 -1.08
C LYS A 315 5.00 -44.93 -0.56
N ASP A 316 5.05 -44.44 0.67
CA ASP A 316 3.95 -43.77 1.33
C ASP A 316 3.96 -42.27 0.99
N TYR A 317 2.84 -41.73 0.50
CA TYR A 317 2.66 -40.32 0.14
C TYR A 317 1.53 -39.71 0.96
N ILE A 318 1.66 -38.43 1.32
CA ILE A 318 0.62 -37.66 2.01
C ILE A 318 -0.33 -37.06 0.98
N LYS A 319 -1.63 -37.18 1.25
CA LYS A 319 -2.69 -36.66 0.40
C LYS A 319 -3.37 -35.44 1.01
#